data_AF-A0A353PEW1-F1
#
_entry.id   AF-A0A353PEW1-F1
#
_cell.length_a   1.000
_cell.length_b   1.000
_cell.length_c   1.000
_cell.angle_alpha   90.00
_cell.angle_beta   90.00
_cell.angle_gamma   90.00
#
_symmetry.space_group_name_H-M   'P 1'
#
loop_
_entity.id
_entity.type
_entity.pdbx_description
1 polymer ?
#
loop_
_entity_poly.entity_id
_entity_poly.type
_entity_poly.pdbx_seq_one_letter_code
_entity_poly.pdbx_strand_id
1 'polypeptide(L)'
;MHSVYSLGLVRARGYWRIWAFGALLMTLAACSPDPEPVAGIPADRAPGRWDLTAIYADEAAYEADARRLAEDQTRFADSCAGQMTQARRLADCLAQYAGLMERVSRLAGYAQLRYDEDTTNTEALARKQQAEALQAAVEETTSFLEPEILDLGVDRIRSMMRSNDILSGAYRRFLD
;
A
#
# COMPACT_ATOMS: atom_id res chain seq x y z
N MET A 1 15.48 -34.05 56.08
CA MET A 1 16.30 -32.86 55.83
C MET A 1 16.09 -31.88 56.99
N HIS A 2 16.97 -31.92 57.99
CA HIS A 2 16.99 -30.96 59.10
C HIS A 2 18.39 -30.34 59.13
N SER A 3 18.50 -29.05 58.84
CA SER A 3 19.72 -28.23 58.95
C SER A 3 19.22 -26.80 59.18
N VAL A 4 19.02 -26.39 60.44
CA VAL A 4 19.97 -25.64 61.29
C VAL A 4 20.62 -24.49 60.53
N TYR A 5 20.17 -23.26 60.78
CA TYR A 5 21.04 -22.11 61.06
C TYR A 5 20.24 -21.05 61.86
N SER A 6 20.66 -20.84 63.10
CA SER A 6 20.28 -19.74 63.98
C SER A 6 21.57 -19.11 64.50
N LEU A 7 21.80 -17.84 64.16
CA LEU A 7 22.74 -16.89 64.78
C LEU A 7 22.37 -15.54 64.12
N GLY A 8 21.89 -14.49 64.78
CA GLY A 8 22.09 -14.04 66.16
C GLY A 8 22.81 -12.69 66.09
N LEU A 9 22.15 -11.61 66.52
CA LEU A 9 22.66 -10.29 67.02
C LEU A 9 21.50 -9.27 66.87
N VAL A 10 20.70 -8.97 67.89
CA VAL A 10 20.94 -8.14 69.10
C VAL A 10 21.04 -6.63 68.80
N ARG A 11 20.11 -5.89 69.45
CA ARG A 11 20.09 -4.44 69.80
C ARG A 11 19.93 -3.44 68.65
N ALA A 12 19.28 -2.28 68.81
CA ALA A 12 18.46 -1.69 69.86
C ALA A 12 17.83 -0.38 69.29
N ARG A 13 16.67 -0.02 69.86
CA ARG A 13 16.07 1.32 69.97
C ARG A 13 16.97 2.52 69.66
N GLY A 14 16.39 3.53 69.00
CA GLY A 14 16.76 4.93 69.26
C GLY A 14 16.56 5.89 68.09
N TYR A 15 15.44 6.62 68.11
CA TYR A 15 15.22 7.86 67.36
C TYR A 15 16.39 8.84 67.55
N TRP A 16 16.75 9.65 66.53
CA TRP A 16 17.15 11.06 66.65
C TRP A 16 17.31 11.71 65.26
N ARG A 17 16.27 12.46 64.87
CA ARG A 17 16.29 13.82 64.31
C ARG A 17 17.30 14.22 63.20
N ILE A 18 16.71 14.56 62.04
CA ILE A 18 16.98 15.72 61.16
C ILE A 18 18.23 15.66 60.28
N TRP A 19 18.03 15.51 58.97
CA TRP A 19 18.44 16.49 57.94
C TRP A 19 17.40 16.45 56.80
N ALA A 20 16.75 17.58 56.57
CA ALA A 20 15.97 17.85 55.36
C ALA A 20 16.92 17.87 54.16
N PHE A 21 16.51 17.34 53.00
CA PHE A 21 16.78 17.88 51.65
C PHE A 21 16.28 16.88 50.60
N GLY A 22 15.47 17.35 49.65
CA GLY A 22 15.27 16.67 48.37
C GLY A 22 13.99 15.85 48.22
N ALA A 23 12.83 16.50 48.34
CA ALA A 23 11.64 16.04 47.62
C ALA A 23 11.90 16.24 46.11
N LEU A 24 12.46 15.22 45.45
CA LEU A 24 12.44 15.14 43.99
C LEU A 24 11.34 14.17 43.60
N LEU A 25 10.18 14.75 43.25
CA LEU A 25 9.09 14.07 42.58
C LEU A 25 9.63 13.43 41.29
N MET A 26 9.91 12.13 41.34
CA MET A 26 9.97 11.30 40.16
C MET A 26 8.52 11.15 39.69
N THR A 27 8.03 12.13 38.91
CA THR A 27 6.72 12.04 38.27
C THR A 27 6.73 10.78 37.42
N LEU A 28 5.92 9.80 37.84
CA LEU A 28 5.42 8.74 36.98
C LEU A 28 5.12 9.37 35.61
N ALA A 29 5.71 8.81 34.56
CA ALA A 29 5.21 8.99 33.21
C ALA A 29 3.75 8.55 33.25
N ALA A 30 2.84 9.51 33.39
CA ALA A 30 1.45 9.29 33.11
C ALA A 30 1.42 8.93 31.62
N CYS A 31 1.18 7.65 31.35
CA CYS A 31 0.68 7.23 30.06
C CYS A 31 -0.49 8.16 29.76
N SER A 32 -0.34 9.08 28.80
CA SER A 32 -1.47 9.84 28.31
C SER A 32 -2.50 8.82 27.82
N PRO A 33 -3.77 8.89 28.25
CA PRO A 33 -4.79 8.00 27.70
C PRO A 33 -4.79 8.13 26.18
N ASP A 34 -4.85 7.01 25.47
CA ASP A 34 -5.07 7.01 24.03
C ASP A 34 -6.29 7.89 23.71
N PRO A 35 -6.24 8.73 22.66
CA PRO A 35 -7.36 9.58 22.32
C PRO A 35 -8.60 8.71 22.09
N GLU A 36 -9.66 8.97 22.88
CA GLU A 36 -10.96 8.34 22.72
C GLU A 36 -11.41 8.46 21.25
N PRO A 37 -11.92 7.38 20.62
CA PRO A 37 -12.41 7.45 19.26
C PRO A 37 -13.50 8.52 19.18
N VAL A 38 -13.26 9.56 18.37
CA VAL A 38 -14.23 10.63 18.16
C VAL A 38 -15.50 10.02 17.57
N ALA A 39 -16.59 10.04 18.34
CA ALA A 39 -17.83 9.41 17.96
C ALA A 39 -18.30 9.88 16.57
N GLY A 40 -18.51 8.93 15.66
CA GLY A 40 -18.99 9.18 14.29
C GLY A 40 -17.91 9.21 13.20
N ILE A 41 -16.63 9.16 13.56
CA ILE A 41 -15.55 8.94 12.60
C ILE A 41 -15.27 7.42 12.51
N PRO A 42 -15.39 6.77 11.34
CA PRO A 42 -15.03 5.36 11.21
C PRO A 42 -13.55 5.17 11.54
N ALA A 43 -13.21 3.99 12.08
CA ALA A 43 -11.90 3.72 12.69
C ALA A 43 -10.72 3.98 11.73
N ASP A 44 -10.96 3.84 10.43
CA ASP A 44 -10.00 4.08 9.36
C ASP A 44 -9.72 5.57 9.07
N ARG A 45 -10.45 6.49 9.73
CA ARG A 45 -10.32 7.95 9.65
C ARG A 45 -10.02 8.62 11.00
N ALA A 46 -9.63 7.84 12.01
CA ALA A 46 -9.29 8.37 13.32
C ALA A 46 -8.21 9.48 13.21
N PRO A 47 -8.25 10.53 14.05
CA PRO A 47 -7.23 11.57 14.06
C PRO A 47 -5.82 10.99 14.15
N GLY A 48 -4.93 11.37 13.23
CA GLY A 48 -3.57 10.83 13.13
C GLY A 48 -3.40 9.72 12.09
N ARG A 49 -4.47 9.29 11.40
CA ARG A 49 -4.40 8.39 10.23
C ARG A 49 -4.55 9.17 8.92
N TRP A 50 -4.06 8.57 7.83
CA TRP A 50 -4.24 9.11 6.48
C TRP A 50 -5.72 8.99 6.07
N ASP A 51 -6.30 10.06 5.52
CA ASP A 51 -7.62 9.97 4.89
C ASP A 51 -7.47 9.41 3.47
N LEU A 52 -7.72 8.11 3.33
CA LEU A 52 -7.59 7.41 2.04
C LEU A 52 -8.90 7.34 1.25
N THR A 53 -9.96 8.05 1.68
CA THR A 53 -11.25 8.06 0.98
C THR A 53 -11.18 8.65 -0.43
N ALA A 54 -10.18 9.50 -0.68
CA ALA A 54 -9.86 10.01 -2.01
C ALA A 54 -9.33 8.93 -2.98
N ILE A 55 -8.83 7.80 -2.46
CA ILE A 55 -8.35 6.66 -3.24
C ILE A 55 -9.43 5.59 -3.36
N TYR A 56 -9.99 5.14 -2.23
CA TYR A 56 -11.15 4.25 -2.16
C TYR A 56 -12.05 4.68 -1.00
N ALA A 57 -13.36 4.78 -1.27
CA ALA A 57 -14.33 5.24 -0.27
C ALA A 57 -14.35 4.36 0.99
N ASP A 58 -14.16 3.05 0.80
CA ASP A 58 -14.08 2.05 1.86
C ASP A 58 -13.29 0.82 1.38
N GLU A 59 -13.09 -0.13 2.29
CA GLU A 59 -12.40 -1.39 1.98
C GLU A 59 -13.15 -2.26 0.97
N ALA A 60 -14.48 -2.23 0.97
CA ALA A 60 -15.28 -3.00 0.02
C ALA A 60 -15.07 -2.51 -1.43
N ALA A 61 -14.93 -1.20 -1.62
CA ALA A 61 -14.61 -0.60 -2.91
C ALA A 61 -13.20 -1.01 -3.38
N TYR A 62 -12.21 -1.03 -2.48
CA TYR A 62 -10.87 -1.54 -2.76
C TYR A 62 -10.90 -3.00 -3.22
N GLU A 63 -11.55 -3.89 -2.45
CA GLU A 63 -11.61 -5.30 -2.79
C GLU A 63 -12.36 -5.56 -4.11
N ALA A 64 -13.44 -4.83 -4.35
CA ALA A 64 -14.20 -4.94 -5.60
C ALA A 64 -13.36 -4.51 -6.81
N ASP A 65 -12.51 -3.48 -6.67
CA ASP A 65 -11.59 -3.09 -7.74
C ASP A 65 -10.47 -4.11 -7.95
N ALA A 66 -9.90 -4.66 -6.86
CA ALA A 66 -8.89 -5.72 -6.94
C ALA A 66 -9.41 -6.97 -7.66
N ARG A 67 -10.63 -7.44 -7.32
CA ARG A 67 -11.29 -8.57 -8.01
C ARG A 67 -11.50 -8.27 -9.50
N ARG A 68 -12.01 -7.09 -9.84
CA ARG A 68 -12.21 -6.69 -11.24
C ARG A 68 -10.89 -6.63 -12.00
N LEU A 69 -9.83 -6.09 -11.39
CA LEU A 69 -8.53 -6.00 -12.04
C LEU A 69 -7.93 -7.38 -12.33
N ALA A 70 -8.08 -8.32 -11.39
CA ALA A 70 -7.64 -9.71 -11.58
C ALA A 70 -8.31 -10.38 -12.80
N GLU A 71 -9.57 -10.06 -13.08
CA GLU A 71 -10.27 -10.53 -14.28
C GLU A 71 -9.88 -9.74 -15.55
N ASP A 72 -9.80 -8.42 -15.45
CA ASP A 72 -9.53 -7.53 -16.59
C ASP A 72 -8.14 -7.77 -17.18
N GLN A 73 -7.13 -8.03 -16.34
CA GLN A 73 -5.77 -8.31 -16.79
C GLN A 73 -5.68 -9.62 -17.59
N THR A 74 -6.47 -10.63 -17.26
CA THR A 74 -6.57 -11.86 -18.07
C THR A 74 -7.23 -11.57 -19.42
N ARG A 75 -8.35 -10.82 -19.42
CA ARG A 75 -9.05 -10.43 -20.66
C ARG A 75 -8.19 -9.57 -21.59
N PHE A 76 -7.32 -8.75 -21.01
CA PHE A 76 -6.44 -7.87 -21.78
C PHE A 76 -5.53 -8.65 -22.73
N ALA A 77 -4.83 -9.67 -22.21
CA ALA A 77 -3.94 -10.51 -23.02
C ALA A 77 -4.70 -11.16 -24.19
N ASP A 78 -5.87 -11.75 -23.92
CA ASP A 78 -6.73 -12.36 -24.94
C ASP A 78 -7.17 -11.38 -26.05
N SER A 79 -7.38 -10.11 -25.68
CA SER A 79 -7.92 -9.10 -26.59
C SER A 79 -6.86 -8.36 -27.43
N CYS A 80 -5.62 -8.31 -26.95
CA CYS A 80 -4.58 -7.42 -27.49
C CYS A 80 -3.36 -8.15 -28.07
N ALA A 81 -3.02 -9.34 -27.57
CA ALA A 81 -1.86 -10.07 -28.07
C ALA A 81 -2.02 -10.43 -29.56
N GLY A 82 -1.06 -10.01 -30.38
CA GLY A 82 -1.06 -10.19 -31.83
C GLY A 82 -2.07 -9.34 -32.61
N GLN A 83 -2.76 -8.40 -31.95
CA GLN A 83 -3.84 -7.61 -32.55
C GLN A 83 -3.44 -6.17 -32.91
N MET A 84 -2.22 -5.73 -32.58
CA MET A 84 -1.80 -4.32 -32.68
C MET A 84 -1.33 -3.90 -34.09
N THR A 85 -1.85 -4.55 -35.12
CA THR A 85 -1.40 -4.34 -36.52
C THR A 85 -2.02 -3.12 -37.20
N GLN A 86 -3.02 -2.49 -36.59
CA GLN A 86 -3.72 -1.30 -37.09
C GLN A 86 -3.70 -0.17 -36.06
N ALA A 87 -3.63 1.09 -36.52
CA ALA A 87 -3.53 2.26 -35.64
C ALA A 87 -4.65 2.32 -34.57
N ARG A 88 -5.90 2.01 -34.97
CA ARG A 88 -7.03 1.96 -34.03
C ARG A 88 -6.84 0.87 -32.97
N ARG A 89 -6.44 -0.34 -33.38
CA ARG A 89 -6.23 -1.46 -32.46
C ARG A 89 -5.08 -1.20 -31.49
N LEU A 90 -3.98 -0.61 -31.98
CA LEU A 90 -2.87 -0.18 -31.12
C LEU A 90 -3.35 0.86 -30.09
N ALA A 91 -4.09 1.89 -30.51
CA ALA A 91 -4.63 2.89 -29.60
C ALA A 91 -5.57 2.28 -28.54
N ASP A 92 -6.48 1.40 -28.96
CA ASP A 92 -7.41 0.72 -28.05
C ASP A 92 -6.67 -0.16 -27.02
N CYS A 93 -5.60 -0.84 -27.44
CA CYS A 93 -4.79 -1.67 -26.54
C CYS A 93 -3.96 -0.83 -25.57
N LEU A 94 -3.35 0.27 -26.02
CA LEU A 94 -2.62 1.19 -25.14
C LEU A 94 -3.53 1.87 -24.12
N ALA A 95 -4.78 2.16 -24.48
CA ALA A 95 -5.78 2.68 -23.56
C ALA A 95 -6.14 1.68 -22.47
N GLN A 96 -6.37 0.42 -22.83
CA GLN A 96 -6.63 -0.64 -21.87
C GLN A 96 -5.42 -0.89 -20.96
N TYR A 97 -4.22 -0.94 -21.53
CA TYR A 97 -2.97 -1.06 -20.77
C TYR A 97 -2.80 0.06 -19.75
N ALA A 98 -2.98 1.32 -20.16
CA ALA A 98 -2.91 2.47 -19.26
C ALA A 98 -3.93 2.35 -18.11
N GLY A 99 -5.16 1.91 -18.40
CA GLY A 99 -6.18 1.68 -17.38
C GLY A 99 -5.82 0.57 -16.37
N LEU A 100 -5.17 -0.50 -16.82
CA LEU A 100 -4.66 -1.56 -15.93
C LEU A 100 -3.54 -1.02 -15.02
N MET A 101 -2.57 -0.30 -15.60
CA MET A 101 -1.44 0.28 -14.88
C MET A 101 -1.90 1.31 -13.83
N GLU A 102 -2.85 2.17 -14.19
CA GLU A 102 -3.42 3.14 -13.25
C GLU A 102 -4.08 2.45 -12.07
N ARG A 103 -4.94 1.46 -12.32
CA ARG A 103 -5.68 0.75 -11.28
C ARG A 103 -4.75 -0.04 -10.36
N VAL A 104 -3.77 -0.73 -10.93
CA VAL A 104 -2.82 -1.52 -10.13
C VAL A 104 -1.95 -0.64 -9.25
N SER A 105 -1.48 0.50 -9.78
CA SER A 105 -0.75 1.52 -9.01
C SER A 105 -1.61 2.07 -7.86
N ARG A 106 -2.90 2.35 -8.12
CA ARG A 106 -3.83 2.82 -7.10
C ARG A 106 -4.07 1.80 -5.99
N LEU A 107 -4.27 0.52 -6.34
CA LEU A 107 -4.44 -0.57 -5.38
C LEU A 107 -3.19 -0.78 -4.52
N ALA A 108 -2.01 -0.85 -5.15
CA ALA A 108 -0.74 -1.01 -4.45
C ALA A 108 -0.47 0.17 -3.50
N GLY A 109 -0.71 1.41 -3.97
CA GLY A 109 -0.57 2.61 -3.15
C GLY A 109 -1.51 2.62 -1.94
N TYR A 110 -2.78 2.26 -2.12
CA TYR A 110 -3.73 2.14 -1.00
C TYR A 110 -3.28 1.11 0.03
N ALA A 111 -2.90 -0.10 -0.41
CA ALA A 111 -2.51 -1.17 0.47
C ALA A 111 -1.21 -0.85 1.24
N GLN A 112 -0.24 -0.21 0.57
CA GLN A 112 1.00 0.28 1.18
C GLN A 112 0.70 1.34 2.25
N LEU A 113 -0.12 2.36 1.94
CA LEU A 113 -0.47 3.41 2.90
C LEU A 113 -1.20 2.85 4.13
N ARG A 114 -2.10 1.87 3.94
CA ARG A 114 -2.76 1.19 5.07
C ARG A 114 -1.79 0.38 5.93
N TYR A 115 -0.75 -0.21 5.34
CA TYR A 115 0.30 -0.89 6.09
C TYR A 115 1.23 0.09 6.83
N ASP A 116 1.50 1.26 6.23
CA ASP A 116 2.34 2.28 6.86
C ASP A 116 1.69 2.95 8.08
N GLU A 117 0.37 2.81 8.25
CA GLU A 117 -0.32 3.24 9.47
C GLU A 117 0.06 2.40 10.71
N ASP A 118 0.34 1.11 10.53
CA ASP A 118 0.80 0.19 11.56
C ASP A 118 1.48 -1.02 10.91
N THR A 119 2.82 -1.01 10.90
CA THR A 119 3.62 -2.08 10.29
C THR A 119 3.62 -3.40 11.07
N THR A 120 3.02 -3.42 12.27
CA THR A 120 2.83 -4.65 13.05
C THR A 120 1.49 -5.34 12.74
N ASN A 121 0.60 -4.68 11.98
CA ASN A 121 -0.68 -5.22 11.57
C ASN A 121 -0.51 -6.29 10.46
N THR A 122 -0.78 -7.54 10.81
CA THR A 122 -0.65 -8.69 9.91
C THR A 122 -1.68 -8.72 8.79
N GLU A 123 -2.89 -8.18 9.01
CA GLU A 123 -3.93 -8.08 7.98
C GLU A 123 -3.56 -7.04 6.93
N ALA A 124 -3.03 -5.89 7.35
CA ALA A 124 -2.53 -4.86 6.44
C ALA A 124 -1.33 -5.37 5.63
N LEU A 125 -0.42 -6.12 6.25
CA LEU A 125 0.69 -6.79 5.57
C LEU A 125 0.18 -7.79 4.51
N ALA A 126 -0.79 -8.63 4.86
CA ALA A 126 -1.37 -9.58 3.91
C ALA A 126 -2.03 -8.87 2.72
N ARG A 127 -2.76 -7.78 2.97
CA ARG A 127 -3.37 -6.95 1.90
C ARG A 127 -2.32 -6.36 0.97
N LYS A 128 -1.23 -5.82 1.53
CA LYS A 128 -0.09 -5.32 0.75
C LYS A 128 0.50 -6.42 -0.14
N GLN A 129 0.78 -7.59 0.41
CA GLN A 129 1.34 -8.72 -0.35
C GLN A 129 0.40 -9.18 -1.48
N GLN A 130 -0.91 -9.18 -1.24
CA GLN A 130 -1.90 -9.48 -2.28
C GLN A 130 -1.88 -8.44 -3.40
N ALA A 131 -1.76 -7.15 -3.07
CA ALA A 131 -1.65 -6.09 -4.07
C ALA A 131 -0.34 -6.20 -4.88
N GLU A 132 0.78 -6.52 -4.24
CA GLU A 132 2.07 -6.78 -4.90
C GLU A 132 1.99 -7.98 -5.85
N ALA A 133 1.34 -9.07 -5.43
CA ALA A 133 1.12 -10.23 -6.28
C ALA A 133 0.23 -9.90 -7.49
N LEU A 134 -0.82 -9.11 -7.29
CA LEU A 134 -1.67 -8.65 -8.39
C LEU A 134 -0.89 -7.74 -9.35
N GLN A 135 -0.02 -6.87 -8.84
CA GLN A 135 0.85 -6.05 -9.67
C GLN A 135 1.78 -6.90 -10.54
N ALA A 136 2.45 -7.89 -9.96
CA ALA A 136 3.31 -8.81 -10.70
C ALA A 136 2.53 -9.56 -11.80
N ALA A 137 1.29 -9.98 -11.51
CA ALA A 137 0.44 -10.64 -12.50
C ALA A 137 0.05 -9.73 -13.67
N VAL A 138 -0.25 -8.46 -13.40
CA VAL A 138 -0.54 -7.48 -14.47
C VAL A 138 0.72 -7.21 -15.30
N GLU A 139 1.90 -7.06 -14.67
CA GLU A 139 3.17 -6.88 -15.37
C GLU A 139 3.49 -8.08 -16.27
N GLU A 140 3.28 -9.30 -15.77
CA GLU A 140 3.44 -10.54 -16.53
C GLU A 140 2.51 -10.57 -17.75
N THR A 141 1.20 -10.36 -17.55
CA THR A 141 0.22 -10.45 -18.65
C THR A 141 0.34 -9.33 -19.67
N THR A 142 0.99 -8.21 -19.33
CA THR A 142 1.20 -7.09 -20.24
C THR A 142 2.59 -7.08 -20.89
N SER A 143 3.49 -7.97 -20.48
CA SER A 143 4.88 -8.03 -20.95
C SER A 143 5.06 -8.24 -22.46
N PHE A 144 4.04 -8.76 -23.16
CA PHE A 144 4.07 -8.95 -24.61
C PHE A 144 3.96 -7.63 -25.41
N LEU A 145 3.47 -6.54 -24.78
CA LEU A 145 3.20 -5.28 -25.47
C LEU A 145 4.45 -4.69 -26.11
N GLU A 146 5.52 -4.54 -25.32
CA GLU A 146 6.76 -3.92 -25.77
C GLU A 146 7.39 -4.65 -26.96
N PRO A 147 7.66 -5.98 -26.91
CA PRO A 147 8.24 -6.69 -28.04
C PRO A 147 7.33 -6.66 -29.28
N GLU A 148 6.01 -6.78 -29.13
CA GLU A 148 5.09 -6.72 -30.28
C GLU A 148 5.07 -5.33 -30.94
N ILE A 149 5.14 -4.25 -30.15
CA ILE A 149 5.24 -2.89 -30.66
C ILE A 149 6.57 -2.68 -31.38
N LEU A 150 7.68 -3.16 -30.81
CA LEU A 150 9.01 -3.07 -31.43
C LEU A 150 9.06 -3.80 -32.78
N ASP A 151 8.41 -4.96 -32.88
CA ASP A 151 8.34 -5.77 -34.11
C ASP A 151 7.57 -5.07 -35.26
N LEU A 152 6.68 -4.11 -34.96
CA LEU A 152 6.01 -3.31 -36.00
C LEU A 152 6.98 -2.43 -36.78
N GLY A 153 8.09 -2.04 -36.15
CA GLY A 153 9.10 -1.15 -36.71
C GLY A 153 8.70 0.33 -36.73
N VAL A 154 9.72 1.19 -36.63
CA VAL A 154 9.57 2.65 -36.48
C VAL A 154 8.75 3.32 -37.58
N ASP A 155 8.91 2.88 -38.84
CA ASP A 155 8.21 3.50 -39.98
C ASP A 155 6.70 3.24 -39.94
N ARG A 156 6.31 2.03 -39.50
CA ARG A 156 4.91 1.66 -39.36
C ARG A 156 4.26 2.40 -38.20
N ILE A 157 4.93 2.48 -37.05
CA ILE A 157 4.44 3.25 -35.90
C ILE A 157 4.25 4.72 -36.28
N ARG A 158 5.24 5.35 -36.94
CA ARG A 158 5.11 6.73 -37.41
C ARG A 158 3.95 6.90 -38.39
N SER A 159 3.69 5.93 -39.25
CA SER A 159 2.52 5.94 -40.14
C SER A 159 1.20 5.84 -39.38
N MET A 160 1.13 4.97 -38.37
CA MET A 160 -0.03 4.85 -37.49
C MET A 160 -0.28 6.16 -36.72
N MET A 161 0.76 6.80 -36.18
CA MET A 161 0.64 8.08 -35.48
C MET A 161 0.14 9.21 -36.39
N ARG A 162 0.54 9.23 -37.67
CA ARG A 162 0.03 10.22 -38.64
C ARG A 162 -1.45 10.03 -39.01
N SER A 163 -1.99 8.83 -38.81
CA SER A 163 -3.36 8.46 -39.16
C SER A 163 -4.30 8.38 -37.96
N ASN A 164 -3.79 8.60 -36.75
CA ASN A 164 -4.54 8.50 -35.52
C ASN A 164 -4.07 9.56 -34.50
N ASP A 165 -4.96 10.49 -34.18
CA ASP A 165 -4.68 11.62 -33.29
C ASP A 165 -4.43 11.20 -31.84
N ILE A 166 -5.00 10.08 -31.39
CA ILE A 166 -4.78 9.56 -30.03
C ILE A 166 -3.33 9.07 -29.90
N LEU A 167 -2.82 8.38 -30.93
CA LEU A 167 -1.43 7.89 -30.94
C LEU A 167 -0.41 9.05 -31.02
N SER A 168 -0.67 10.06 -31.85
CA SER A 168 0.21 11.23 -31.95
C SER A 168 0.08 12.24 -30.81
N GLY A 169 -1.02 12.17 -30.04
CA GLY A 169 -1.24 12.96 -28.83
C GLY A 169 -0.78 12.21 -27.57
N ALA A 170 -1.70 11.47 -26.96
CA ALA A 170 -1.52 10.86 -25.64
C ALA A 170 -0.35 9.87 -25.58
N TYR A 171 -0.13 9.09 -26.65
CA TYR A 171 0.87 8.01 -26.67
C TYR A 171 2.18 8.36 -27.38
N ARG A 172 2.36 9.60 -27.85
CA ARG A 172 3.56 9.98 -28.60
C ARG A 172 4.84 9.71 -27.83
N ARG A 173 4.91 10.13 -26.55
CA ARG A 173 6.10 9.96 -25.72
C ARG A 173 6.47 8.48 -25.50
N PHE A 174 5.47 7.61 -25.51
CA PHE A 174 5.63 6.17 -25.32
C PHE A 174 6.07 5.46 -26.61
N LEU A 175 5.68 5.99 -27.78
CA LEU A 175 5.96 5.40 -29.10
C LEU A 175 7.13 6.04 -29.85
N ASP A 176 7.67 7.17 -29.36
CA ASP A 176 8.86 7.87 -29.88
C ASP A 176 10.16 7.17 -29.47
#